data_AF-A0A8S9HJC5-F1
#
_entry.id   AF-A0A8S9HJC5-F1
#
_cell.length_a   1.000
_cell.length_b   1.000
_cell.length_c   1.000
_cell.angle_alpha   90.00
_cell.angle_beta   90.00
_cell.angle_gamma   90.00
#
_symmetry.space_group_name_H-M   'P 1'
#
loop_
_entity.id
_entity.type
_entity.pdbx_description
1 polymer ?
#
loop_
_entity_poly.entity_id
_entity_poly.type
_entity_poly.pdbx_seq_one_letter_code
_entity_poly.pdbx_strand_id
1 'polypeptide(L)' 'METEREKHVYLAKLSEQTERYDEMVEAMKKVAQLDVELTVEERNLVSVGYKNDVSKKFDVPIYKMLSIF' A
#
# COMPACT_ATOMS: atom_id res chain seq x y z
N MET A 1 -2.00 22.88 8.51
CA MET A 1 -2.10 21.72 9.39
C MET A 1 -2.25 20.53 8.48
N GLU A 2 -1.34 19.57 8.57
CA GLU A 2 -1.40 18.34 7.78
C GLU A 2 -2.54 17.47 8.32
N THR A 3 -3.45 17.05 7.44
CA THR A 3 -4.59 16.21 7.81
C THR A 3 -4.11 14.80 8.17
N GLU A 4 -4.83 14.10 9.05
CA GLU A 4 -4.48 12.71 9.40
C GLU A 4 -4.40 11.80 8.16
N ARG A 5 -5.20 12.10 7.13
CA ARG A 5 -5.13 11.47 5.80
C ARG A 5 -3.75 11.66 5.15
N GLU A 6 -3.30 12.91 5.01
CA GLU A 6 -2.03 13.26 4.36
C GLU A 6 -0.84 12.60 5.06
N LYS A 7 -0.86 12.54 6.41
CA LYS A 7 0.16 11.85 7.19
C LYS A 7 0.22 10.35 6.87
N HIS A 8 -0.93 9.68 6.80
CA HIS A 8 -0.97 8.25 6.48
C HIS A 8 -0.57 7.96 5.03
N VAL A 9 -0.96 8.81 4.08
CA VAL A 9 -0.52 8.70 2.69
C VAL A 9 0.99 8.92 2.57
N TYR A 10 1.54 9.89 3.31
CA TYR A 10 2.98 10.13 3.35
C TYR A 10 3.75 8.93 3.93
N LEU A 11 3.27 8.37 5.04
CA LEU A 11 3.84 7.15 5.63
C LEU A 11 3.79 5.96 4.67
N ALA A 12 2.69 5.79 3.93
CA ALA A 12 2.58 4.73 2.92
C ALA A 12 3.62 4.89 1.81
N LYS A 13 3.87 6.11 1.32
CA LYS A 13 4.90 6.40 0.32
C LYS A 13 6.31 6.12 0.85
N LEU A 14 6.61 6.50 2.09
CA LEU A 14 7.89 6.20 2.72
C LEU A 14 8.11 4.69 2.92
N SER A 15 7.04 3.99 3.29
CA SER A 15 7.05 2.53 3.45
C SER A 15 7.28 1.83 2.11
N GLU A 16 6.72 2.34 1.01
CA GLU A 16 6.99 1.86 -0.35
C GLU A 16 8.47 2.02 -0.72
N GLN A 17 9.07 3.18 -0.45
CA GLN A 17 10.49 3.46 -0.73
C GLN A 17 11.46 2.55 0.04
N THR A 18 11.02 2.02 1.18
CA THR A 18 11.81 1.10 2.02
C THR A 18 11.37 -0.35 1.89
N GLU A 19 10.48 -0.64 0.93
CA GLU A 19 9.90 -1.96 0.67
C GLU A 19 9.20 -2.59 1.90
N ARG A 20 8.73 -1.79 2.85
CA ARG A 20 8.00 -2.22 4.07
C ARG A 20 6.49 -2.24 3.82
N TYR A 21 6.06 -3.16 2.97
CA TYR A 21 4.67 -3.23 2.50
C TYR A 21 3.63 -3.57 3.59
N ASP A 22 4.06 -4.21 4.66
CA ASP A 22 3.25 -4.46 5.86
C ASP A 22 2.81 -3.14 6.53
N GLU A 23 3.76 -2.22 6.75
CA GLU A 23 3.47 -0.89 7.28
C GLU A 23 2.71 -0.02 6.29
N MET A 24 2.99 -0.16 4.99
CA MET A 24 2.24 0.50 3.92
C MET A 24 0.76 0.12 3.97
N VAL A 25 0.46 -1.17 4.13
CA VAL A 25 -0.92 -1.68 4.25
C VAL A 25 -1.60 -1.14 5.51
N GLU A 26 -0.91 -1.12 6.65
CA GLU A 26 -1.47 -0.56 7.89
C GLU A 26 -1.77 0.94 7.77
N ALA A 27 -0.90 1.71 7.14
CA ALA A 27 -1.13 3.13 6.88
C ALA A 27 -2.34 3.34 5.95
N MET A 28 -2.43 2.58 4.85
CA MET A 28 -3.54 2.71 3.90
C MET A 28 -4.88 2.19 4.43
N LYS A 29 -4.88 1.22 5.36
CA LYS A 29 -6.09 0.84 6.10
C LYS A 29 -6.66 2.00 6.91
N LYS A 30 -5.80 2.78 7.57
CA LYS A 30 -6.22 3.98 8.30
C LYS A 30 -6.81 5.03 7.38
N VAL A 31 -6.24 5.22 6.19
CA VAL A 31 -6.81 6.11 5.15
C VAL A 31 -8.20 5.63 4.72
N ALA A 32 -8.37 4.33 4.48
CA ALA A 32 -9.65 3.75 4.07
C ALA A 32 -10.74 3.83 5.17
N GLN A 33 -10.35 3.88 6.44
CA GLN A 33 -11.27 4.03 7.59
C GLN A 33 -11.80 5.45 7.77
N LEU A 34 -11.26 6.45 7.05
CA LEU A 34 -11.71 7.85 7.17
C LEU A 34 -13.04 8.12 6.46
N ASP A 35 -13.65 7.12 5.81
CA ASP A 35 -14.93 7.21 5.07
C ASP A 35 -14.95 8.34 4.02
N VAL A 36 -13.79 8.60 3.41
CA VAL A 36 -13.61 9.56 2.32
C VAL A 36 -13.28 8.82 1.04
N GLU A 37 -13.76 9.33 -0.09
CA GLU A 37 -13.42 8.80 -1.41
C GLU A 37 -11.89 8.83 -1.63
N LEU A 38 -11.33 7.66 -1.92
CA LEU A 38 -9.92 7.50 -2.22
C LEU A 38 -9.60 8.11 -3.59
N THR A 39 -8.46 8.77 -3.70
CA THR A 39 -7.94 9.22 -5.00
C THR A 39 -7.39 8.04 -5.80
N VAL A 40 -7.13 8.27 -7.09
CA VAL A 40 -6.46 7.27 -7.96
C VAL A 40 -5.11 6.86 -7.37
N GLU A 41 -4.36 7.81 -6.83
CA GLU A 41 -3.04 7.57 -6.25
C GLU A 41 -3.14 6.70 -4.98
N GLU A 42 -4.07 7.00 -4.09
CA GLU A 42 -4.27 6.22 -2.86
C GLU A 42 -4.75 4.79 -3.16
N ARG A 43 -5.63 4.60 -4.14
CA ARG A 43 -6.02 3.25 -4.58
C ARG A 43 -4.85 2.45 -5.13
N ASN A 44 -3.93 3.12 -5.83
CA ASN A 44 -2.71 2.48 -6.32
C ASN A 44 -1.81 2.05 -5.16
N LEU A 45 -1.62 2.92 -4.16
CA LEU A 45 -0.86 2.59 -2.95
C LEU A 45 -1.46 1.40 -2.20
N VAL A 46 -2.79 1.33 -2.05
CA VAL A 46 -3.48 0.15 -1.49
C VAL A 46 -3.15 -1.11 -2.29
N SER A 47 -3.24 -1.04 -3.62
CA SER A 47 -3.00 -2.19 -4.50
C SER A 47 -1.55 -2.69 -4.42
N VAL A 48 -0.58 -1.77 -4.42
CA VAL A 48 0.85 -2.07 -4.30
C VAL A 48 1.16 -2.68 -2.94
N GLY A 49 0.65 -2.11 -1.85
CA GLY A 49 0.86 -2.61 -0.50
C GLY A 49 0.35 -4.05 -0.34
N TYR A 50 -0.92 -4.30 -0.70
CA TYR A 50 -1.52 -5.63 -0.53
C TYR A 50 -0.89 -6.69 -1.44
N LYS A 51 -0.56 -6.35 -2.71
CA LYS A 51 0.10 -7.31 -3.63
C LYS A 51 1.44 -7.78 -3.06
N ASN A 52 2.23 -6.86 -2.53
CA ASN A 52 3.58 -7.16 -2.08
C ASN A 52 3.63 -7.73 -0.65
N ASP A 53 2.71 -7.34 0.25
CA ASP A 53 2.55 -7.98 1.58
C ASP A 53 2.17 -9.46 1.43
N VAL A 54 1.25 -9.77 0.51
CA VAL A 54 0.88 -11.15 0.16
C VAL A 54 2.06 -11.88 -0.48
N SER A 55 2.77 -11.26 -1.43
CA SER A 55 3.94 -11.88 -2.08
C SER A 55 5.05 -12.26 -1.08
N LYS A 56 5.31 -11.42 -0.06
CA LYS A 56 6.25 -11.74 1.02
C LYS A 56 5.77 -12.91 1.89
N LYS A 57 4.46 -12.99 2.18
CA LYS A 57 3.88 -14.08 3.00
C LYS A 57 3.92 -15.44 2.32
N PHE A 58 3.90 -15.47 0.99
CA PHE A 58 3.90 -16.72 0.22
C PHE A 58 5.25 -17.03 -0.44
N ASP A 59 6.28 -16.20 -0.24
CA ASP A 59 7.60 -16.29 -0.87
C ASP A 59 7.51 -16.62 -2.37
N VAL A 60 6.49 -16.07 -3.04
CA VAL A 60 6.23 -16.32 -4.45
C VAL A 60 6.99 -15.25 -5.22
N PRO A 61 7.95 -15.63 -6.06
CA PRO A 61 8.71 -14.65 -6.80
C PRO A 61 7.81 -13.87 -7.76
N ILE A 62 7.90 -12.54 -7.75
CA ILE A 62 7.07 -11.61 -8.55
C ILE A 62 7.03 -11.98 -10.04
N TYR A 63 8.14 -12.49 -10.59
CA TYR A 63 8.23 -12.93 -11.98
C TYR A 63 7.30 -14.10 -12.34
N LYS A 64 6.87 -14.89 -11.35
CA LYS A 64 5.95 -16.03 -11.52
C LYS A 64 4.48 -15.62 -11.56
N MET A 65 4.15 -14.43 -11.03
CA MET A 65 2.81 -13.83 -11.18
C MET A 65 2.69 -13.00 -12.46
N LEU A 66 3.78 -12.37 -12.92
CA LEU A 66 3.79 -11.61 -14.17
C LEU A 66 3.74 -12.51 -15.42
N SER A 67 4.09 -13.80 -15.31
CA SER A 67 4.02 -14.75 -16.43
C SER A 67 2.62 -15.31 -16.74
N ILE A 68 1.59 -14.81 -16.05
CA ILE A 68 0.17 -15.23 -16.24
C ILE A 68 -0.61 -14.18 -17.06
N PHE A 69 0.01 -13.03 -17.37
CA PHE A 69 -0.45 -12.05 -18.34
C PHE A 69 0.48 -12.06 -19.56
#